data_AF-A0A3D1SY23-F1
#
_entry.id   AF-A0A3D1SY23-F1
#
_cell.length_a   1.000
_cell.length_b   1.000
_cell.length_c   1.000
_cell.angle_alpha   90.00
_cell.angle_beta   90.00
_cell.angle_gamma   90.00
#
_symmetry.space_group_name_H-M   'P 1'
#
loop_
_entity.id
_entity.type
_entity.pdbx_description
1 polymer ?
#
loop_
_entity_poly.entity_id
_entity_poly.type
_entity_poly.pdbx_seq_one_letter_code
_entity_poly.pdbx_strand_id
1 'polypeptide(L)'
;GQLIHLSDIGDVPGRETVFIEVRFSEDGNLIEKYGFTDIDPQVIYEDGVHVFHARGLLHNELHKISERPISDISVRKPTLEEVFMDLYEQEEKVVQ
;
A
#
# COMPACT_ATOMS: atom_id res chain seq x y z
N GLY A 1 31.00 -2.70 15.73
CA GLY A 1 29.93 -2.94 14.75
C GLY A 1 29.87 -1.74 13.85
N GLN A 2 30.05 -1.94 12.54
CA GLN A 2 30.09 -0.86 11.57
C GLN A 2 28.66 -0.60 11.09
N LEU A 3 28.14 0.60 11.37
CA LEU A 3 26.82 1.05 10.94
C LEU A 3 26.78 1.06 9.40
N ILE A 4 25.84 0.30 8.84
CA ILE A 4 25.55 0.21 7.42
C ILE A 4 25.02 1.59 6.96
N HIS A 5 25.58 2.06 5.85
CA HIS A 5 25.24 3.25 5.05
C HIS A 5 24.04 4.09 5.53
N LEU A 6 24.34 5.27 6.08
CA LEU A 6 23.46 6.44 6.00
C LEU A 6 23.54 6.97 4.57
N SER A 7 22.87 6.31 3.63
CA SER A 7 22.51 6.96 2.38
C SER A 7 21.54 8.08 2.73
N ASP A 8 21.79 9.28 2.21
CA ASP A 8 20.96 10.46 2.45
C ASP A 8 19.48 10.09 2.41
N ILE A 9 18.76 10.45 3.47
CA ILE A 9 17.31 10.23 3.65
C ILE A 9 16.48 10.72 2.43
N GLY A 10 17.07 11.49 1.51
CA GLY A 10 16.52 11.90 0.22
C GLY A 10 16.29 10.77 -0.81
N ASP A 11 17.09 9.71 -0.81
CA ASP A 11 17.15 8.74 -1.92
C ASP A 11 16.47 7.38 -1.64
N VAL A 12 15.65 7.28 -0.59
CA VAL A 12 14.96 6.02 -0.26
C VAL A 12 13.86 5.72 -1.29
N PRO A 13 13.95 4.63 -2.08
CA PRO A 13 12.88 4.18 -2.97
C PRO A 13 11.64 3.85 -2.13
N GLY A 14 10.46 4.35 -2.51
CA GLY A 14 9.20 4.09 -1.79
C GLY A 14 8.69 5.24 -0.91
N ARG A 15 9.38 6.38 -0.90
CA ARG A 15 8.92 7.59 -0.16
C ARG A 15 7.61 8.20 -0.68
N GLU A 16 7.27 7.91 -1.94
CA GLU A 16 6.01 8.30 -2.59
C GLU A 16 4.92 7.22 -2.47
N THR A 17 5.20 6.12 -1.76
CA THR A 17 4.20 5.09 -1.47
C THR A 17 3.36 5.52 -0.27
N VAL A 18 2.05 5.33 -0.35
CA VAL A 18 1.13 5.44 0.78
C VAL A 18 0.23 4.22 0.82
N PHE A 19 -0.16 3.83 2.03
CA PHE A 19 -1.18 2.82 2.25
C PHE A 19 -2.52 3.52 2.44
N ILE A 20 -3.51 3.09 1.65
CA ILE A 20 -4.89 3.52 1.81
C ILE A 20 -5.65 2.37 2.45
N GLU A 21 -6.19 2.61 3.63
CA GLU A 21 -6.97 1.65 4.40
C GLU A 21 -8.44 2.05 4.29
N VAL A 22 -9.28 1.16 3.75
CA VAL A 22 -10.68 1.45 3.51
C VAL A 22 -11.56 0.40 4.16
N ARG A 23 -12.56 0.86 4.92
CA ARG A 23 -13.66 0.03 5.39
C ARG A 23 -14.90 0.39 4.60
N PHE A 24 -15.51 -0.60 3.96
CA PHE A 24 -16.77 -0.42 3.27
C PHE A 24 -17.95 -0.61 4.21
N SER A 25 -19.13 -0.14 3.80
CA SER A 25 -20.38 -0.38 4.56
C SER A 25 -20.92 -1.79 4.37
N GLU A 26 -20.44 -2.51 3.37
CA GLU A 26 -20.72 -3.93 3.20
C GLU A 26 -19.63 -4.75 3.87
N ASP A 27 -20.03 -5.73 4.67
CA ASP A 27 -19.11 -6.63 5.35
C ASP A 27 -18.47 -7.64 4.38
N GLY A 28 -17.22 -7.99 4.66
CA GLY A 28 -16.51 -9.06 3.97
C GLY A 28 -15.47 -8.58 2.95
N ASN A 29 -14.83 -9.55 2.29
CA ASN A 29 -13.83 -9.25 1.29
C ASN A 29 -14.48 -8.86 -0.05
N LEU A 30 -14.45 -7.57 -0.36
CA LEU A 30 -15.03 -7.00 -1.59
C LEU A 30 -14.04 -6.87 -2.76
N ILE A 31 -12.82 -7.42 -2.64
CA ILE A 31 -11.76 -7.28 -3.66
C ILE A 31 -12.24 -7.78 -5.03
N GLU A 32 -12.74 -9.02 -5.08
CA GLU A 32 -13.22 -9.61 -6.35
C GLU A 32 -14.51 -8.93 -6.82
N LYS A 33 -15.40 -8.56 -5.89
CA LYS A 33 -16.69 -7.94 -6.20
C LYS A 33 -16.52 -6.60 -6.92
N TYR A 34 -15.53 -5.81 -6.50
CA TYR A 34 -15.30 -4.48 -7.05
C TYR A 34 -14.09 -4.38 -7.97
N GLY A 35 -13.41 -5.49 -8.24
CA GLY A 35 -12.24 -5.53 -9.13
C GLY A 35 -11.07 -4.72 -8.57
N PHE A 36 -10.85 -4.73 -7.26
CA PHE A 36 -9.80 -3.93 -6.63
C PHE A 36 -8.38 -4.34 -7.05
N THR A 37 -8.21 -5.56 -7.56
CA THR A 37 -6.96 -6.01 -8.18
C THR A 37 -6.58 -5.22 -9.44
N ASP A 38 -7.55 -4.60 -10.12
CA ASP A 38 -7.29 -3.73 -11.28
C ASP A 38 -6.77 -2.34 -10.87
N ILE A 39 -7.03 -1.95 -9.61
CA ILE A 39 -6.57 -0.70 -8.99
C ILE A 39 -5.19 -0.92 -8.35
N ASP A 40 -5.09 -1.96 -7.52
CA ASP A 40 -3.87 -2.39 -6.88
C ASP A 40 -3.80 -3.93 -6.90
N PRO A 41 -2.90 -4.54 -7.68
CA PRO A 41 -2.70 -5.99 -7.70
C PRO A 41 -2.27 -6.57 -6.35
N GLN A 42 -1.73 -5.73 -5.46
CA GLN A 42 -1.28 -6.12 -4.12
C GLN A 42 -2.33 -5.79 -3.04
N VAL A 43 -3.56 -5.45 -3.41
CA VAL A 43 -4.62 -5.17 -2.45
C VAL A 43 -4.84 -6.39 -1.55
N ILE A 44 -4.89 -6.14 -0.25
CA ILE A 44 -5.17 -7.16 0.76
C ILE A 44 -6.42 -6.81 1.56
N TYR A 45 -7.03 -7.82 2.15
CA TYR A 45 -8.15 -7.68 3.06
C TYR A 45 -7.79 -8.30 4.42
N GLU A 46 -7.73 -7.46 5.45
CA GLU A 46 -7.39 -7.86 6.81
C GLU A 46 -8.36 -7.23 7.81
N ASP A 47 -8.94 -8.04 8.69
CA ASP A 47 -9.83 -7.58 9.79
C ASP A 47 -10.92 -6.57 9.39
N GLY A 48 -11.55 -6.75 8.23
CA GLY A 48 -12.59 -5.84 7.74
C GLY A 48 -12.08 -4.61 7.00
N VAL A 49 -10.78 -4.53 6.72
CA VAL A 49 -10.12 -3.40 6.07
C VAL A 49 -9.48 -3.85 4.76
N HIS A 50 -9.73 -3.08 3.70
CA HIS A 50 -9.04 -3.18 2.42
C HIS A 50 -7.83 -2.26 2.43
N VAL A 51 -6.64 -2.83 2.23
CA VAL A 51 -5.38 -2.09 2.24
C VAL A 51 -4.83 -2.02 0.82
N PHE A 52 -4.69 -0.82 0.30
CA PHE A 52 -4.18 -0.53 -1.04
C PHE A 52 -2.81 0.15 -0.98
N HIS A 53 -1.92 -0.23 -1.88
CA HIS A 53 -0.58 0.31 -2.07
C HIS A 53 -0.61 1.32 -3.22
N ALA A 54 -0.71 2.60 -2.88
CA ALA A 54 -0.65 3.63 -3.90
C ALA A 54 0.77 4.16 -4.04
N ARG A 55 1.36 4.01 -5.23
CA ARG A 55 2.64 4.64 -5.62
C ARG A 55 2.35 5.77 -6.62
N GLY A 56 2.65 7.02 -6.26
CA GLY A 56 2.50 8.18 -7.17
C GLY A 56 1.22 8.99 -7.00
N LEU A 57 0.65 9.52 -8.11
CA LEU A 57 -0.51 10.43 -8.11
C LEU A 57 -1.80 9.72 -7.70
N LEU A 58 -1.98 9.66 -6.37
CA LEU A 58 -3.10 9.12 -5.59
C LEU A 58 -4.51 9.48 -6.08
N HIS A 59 -4.65 10.56 -6.85
CA HIS A 59 -5.91 11.23 -7.12
C HIS A 59 -6.92 10.39 -7.90
N ASN A 60 -6.46 9.65 -8.91
CA ASN A 60 -7.36 8.90 -9.79
C ASN A 60 -7.87 7.60 -9.15
N GLU A 61 -7.02 6.93 -8.37
CA GLU A 61 -7.40 5.67 -7.72
C GLU A 61 -8.30 5.91 -6.50
N LEU A 62 -8.05 6.98 -5.73
CA LEU A 62 -8.95 7.38 -4.65
C LEU A 62 -10.35 7.72 -5.16
N HIS A 63 -10.48 8.32 -6.34
CA HIS A 63 -11.78 8.63 -6.92
C HIS A 63 -12.61 7.35 -7.13
N LYS A 64 -12.03 6.33 -7.76
CA LYS A 64 -12.70 5.03 -8.01
C LYS A 64 -13.14 4.33 -6.72
N ILE A 65 -12.33 4.44 -5.67
CA ILE A 65 -12.65 3.88 -4.35
C ILE A 65 -13.78 4.68 -3.69
N SER A 66 -13.73 6.01 -3.78
CA SER A 66 -14.72 6.93 -3.18
C SER A 66 -16.12 6.86 -3.81
N GLU A 67 -16.25 6.31 -5.02
CA GLU A 67 -17.56 6.06 -5.66
C GLU A 67 -18.35 4.91 -5.01
N ARG A 68 -17.74 4.19 -4.05
CA ARG A 68 -18.34 3.06 -3.33
C ARG A 68 -18.80 3.48 -1.93
N PRO A 69 -19.73 2.74 -1.30
CA PRO A 69 -20.19 3.05 0.06
C PRO A 69 -19.08 2.74 1.08
N ILE A 70 -18.31 3.77 1.41
CA ILE A 70 -17.22 3.73 2.40
C ILE A 70 -17.79 4.10 3.77
N SER A 71 -17.46 3.30 4.78
CA SER A 71 -17.71 3.60 6.19
C SER A 71 -16.58 4.40 6.81
N ASP A 72 -15.34 4.08 6.45
CA ASP A 72 -14.14 4.74 6.98
C ASP A 72 -12.98 4.66 5.98
N ILE A 73 -12.14 5.70 5.95
CA ILE A 73 -10.95 5.76 5.10
C ILE A 73 -9.79 6.43 5.84
N SER A 74 -8.64 5.78 5.82
CA SER A 74 -7.39 6.26 6.40
C SER A 74 -6.29 6.21 5.35
N VAL A 75 -5.41 7.22 5.36
CA VAL A 75 -4.22 7.26 4.51
C VAL A 75 -3.02 7.39 5.42
N ARG A 76 -2.13 6.40 5.37
CA ARG A 76 -0.89 6.39 6.16
C ARG A 76 0.32 6.26 5.26
N LYS A 77 1.43 6.84 5.72
CA LYS A 77 2.73 6.55 5.11
C LYS A 77 3.21 5.16 5.60
N PRO A 78 4.00 4.46 4.78
CA PRO A 78 4.77 3.31 5.24
C PRO A 78 5.57 3.68 6.47
N THR A 79 5.65 2.76 7.41
CA THR A 79 6.67 2.78 8.45
C THR A 79 8.04 2.52 7.83
N LEU A 80 9.08 2.94 8.52
CA LEU A 80 10.45 2.70 8.06
C LEU A 80 10.75 1.20 7.92
N GLU A 81 10.19 0.38 8.82
CA GLU A 81 10.32 -1.07 8.80
C GLU A 81 9.67 -1.71 7.57
N GLU A 82 8.43 -1.31 7.23
CA GLU A 82 7.73 -1.76 6.00
C GLU A 82 8.52 -1.39 4.75
N VAL A 83 9.10 -0.17 4.68
CA VAL A 83 9.96 0.22 3.54
C VAL A 83 11.18 -0.68 3.43
N PHE A 84 11.82 -1.01 4.56
CA PHE A 84 12.98 -1.91 4.54
C PHE A 84 12.61 -3.33 4.13
N MET A 85 11.49 -3.88 4.62
CA MET A 85 11.03 -5.21 4.21
C MET A 85 10.75 -5.28 2.71
N ASP A 86 10.09 -4.27 2.14
CA ASP A 86 9.86 -4.14 0.69
C ASP A 86 11.17 -4.16 -0.12
N LEU A 87 12.25 -3.55 0.41
CA LEU A 87 13.57 -3.52 -0.23
C LEU A 87 14.27 -4.88 -0.15
N TYR A 88 14.19 -5.56 1.00
CA TYR A 88 14.79 -6.89 1.17
C TYR A 88 14.11 -7.96 0.30
N GLU A 89 12.77 -7.94 0.18
CA GLU A 89 12.05 -8.86 -0.72
C GLU A 89 12.43 -8.67 -2.19
N GLN A 90 12.80 -7.45 -2.59
CA GLN A 90 13.26 -7.17 -3.95
C GLN A 90 14.67 -7.70 -4.19
N GLU A 91 15.56 -7.65 -3.21
CA GLU A 91 16.92 -8.22 -3.32
C GLU A 91 16.90 -9.76 -3.43
N GLU A 92 15.99 -10.45 -2.73
CA GLU A 92 15.86 -11.92 -2.86
C GLU A 92 15.37 -12.37 -4.24
N LYS A 93 14.61 -11.55 -4.97
CA LYS A 93 14.13 -11.89 -6.33
C LYS A 93 15.17 -11.72 -7.43
N VAL A 94 16.28 -11.03 -7.18
CA VAL A 94 17.36 -10.85 -8.18
C VAL A 94 18.38 -12.01 -8.11
N VAL A 95 18.30 -12.85 -7.08
CA VAL A 95 19.17 -14.01 -6.87
C VAL A 95 18.37 -15.31 -7.04
N GLN A 96 17.67 -15.49 -8.16
CA GLN A 96 17.21 -16.80 -8.64
C GLN A 96 17.39 -16.94 -10.15
#